data_AF-A0A811QGA3-F1
#
_entry.id   AF-A0A811QGA3-F1
#
_cell.length_a   1.000
_cell.length_b   1.000
_cell.length_c   1.000
_cell.angle_alpha   90.00
_cell.angle_beta   90.00
_cell.angle_gamma   90.00
#
_symmetry.space_group_name_H-M   'P 1'
#
loop_
_entity.id
_entity.type
_entity.pdbx_description
1 polymer ?
#
loop_
_entity_poly.entity_id
_entity_poly.type
_entity_poly.pdbx_seq_one_letter_code
_entity_poly.pdbx_strand_id
1 'polypeptide(L)'
;MAVSELEPEDTSRNIVEIIFQSSWLRKQAPVCRIERILKVQSSDRTVKRFEQYKESIRERASSDEGKKNPRCVADGNELLRFHCTTFTCSLGLAGSTALCRAPSSAQCNLCSIIRDGFRVDGDGKIATMATSRRAHDMAQVLSDSDKRAMLVCRVVAGRVHKASDEKSSEDDCDFDSVSPSTEGVYSDLDELFVFNPRAILPCFVVIYSGY
;
A
#
# COMPACT_ATOMS: atom_id res chain seq x y z
N MET A 1 8.48 -15.94 1.19
CA MET A 1 8.65 -14.47 1.16
C MET A 1 10.13 -14.20 1.35
N ALA A 2 10.72 -13.43 0.44
CA ALA A 2 12.11 -12.99 0.53
C ALA A 2 12.18 -11.50 0.16
N VAL A 3 13.30 -10.86 0.49
CA VAL A 3 13.56 -9.47 0.14
C VAL A 3 14.95 -9.40 -0.48
N SER A 4 15.14 -8.57 -1.49
CA SER A 4 16.45 -8.31 -2.11
C SER A 4 16.64 -6.81 -2.27
N GLU A 5 17.84 -6.31 -1.99
CA GLU A 5 18.17 -4.92 -2.27
C GLU A 5 18.21 -4.71 -3.80
N LEU A 6 17.74 -3.54 -4.25
CA LEU A 6 17.87 -3.13 -5.65
C LEU A 6 19.14 -2.29 -5.81
N GLU A 7 19.94 -2.63 -6.81
CA GLU A 7 21.17 -1.93 -7.13
C GLU A 7 20.87 -0.56 -7.77
N PRO A 8 21.78 0.43 -7.67
CA PRO A 8 21.60 1.75 -8.29
C PRO A 8 21.25 1.71 -9.79
N GLU A 9 21.73 0.70 -10.50
CA GLU A 9 21.55 0.51 -11.94
C GLU A 9 20.19 -0.12 -12.30
N ASP A 10 19.45 -0.64 -11.32
CA ASP A 10 18.14 -1.24 -11.56
C ASP A 10 17.12 -0.19 -12.00
N THR A 11 16.54 -0.37 -13.19
CA THR A 11 15.46 0.50 -13.70
C THR A 11 14.27 0.58 -12.73
N SER A 12 13.95 -0.53 -12.07
CA SER A 12 12.90 -0.59 -11.04
C SER A 12 13.21 0.28 -9.83
N ARG A 13 14.48 0.41 -9.43
CA ARG A 13 14.90 1.29 -8.33
C ARG A 13 14.63 2.75 -8.70
N ASN A 14 15.06 3.17 -9.87
CA ASN A 14 14.87 4.54 -10.36
C ASN A 14 13.38 4.91 -10.44
N ILE A 15 12.54 4.00 -10.95
CA ILE A 15 11.09 4.21 -11.01
C ILE A 15 10.49 4.39 -9.60
N VAL A 16 10.84 3.52 -8.66
CA VAL A 16 10.32 3.59 -7.28
C VAL A 16 10.79 4.87 -6.59
N GLU A 17 12.03 5.28 -6.80
CA GLU A 17 12.59 6.52 -6.30
C GLU A 17 11.82 7.75 -6.84
N ILE A 18 11.60 7.81 -8.16
CA ILE A 18 10.83 8.89 -8.79
C ILE A 18 9.41 8.95 -8.23
N ILE A 19 8.71 7.81 -8.14
CA ILE A 19 7.34 7.74 -7.63
C ILE A 19 7.28 8.17 -6.15
N PHE A 20 8.23 7.73 -5.34
CA PHE A 20 8.31 8.10 -3.93
C PHE A 20 8.58 9.60 -3.77
N GLN A 21 9.58 10.16 -4.46
CA GLN A 21 9.98 11.55 -4.33
C GLN A 21 8.98 12.53 -4.95
N SER A 22 8.44 12.22 -6.13
CA SER A 22 7.45 13.08 -6.81
C SER A 22 6.16 13.22 -6.01
N SER A 23 5.80 12.21 -5.21
CA SER A 23 4.65 12.26 -4.30
C SER A 23 5.00 12.74 -2.89
N TRP A 24 6.28 13.06 -2.61
CA TRP A 24 6.76 13.62 -1.34
C TRP A 24 6.69 15.15 -1.29
N LEU A 25 5.65 15.78 -1.84
CA LEU A 25 5.58 17.23 -2.10
C LEU A 25 5.75 18.09 -0.83
N ARG A 26 6.98 18.55 -0.58
CA ARG A 26 7.31 19.71 0.27
C ARG A 26 8.08 20.72 -0.57
N LYS A 27 7.66 21.99 -0.54
CA LYS A 27 8.39 23.13 -1.14
C LYS A 27 9.59 23.59 -0.28
N GLN A 28 9.79 23.01 0.90
CA GLN A 28 10.85 23.38 1.85
C GLN A 28 11.45 22.15 2.52
N ALA A 29 12.75 22.23 2.83
CA ALA A 29 13.55 21.21 3.51
C ALA A 29 12.99 20.86 4.90
N PRO A 30 13.26 19.64 5.42
CA PRO A 30 14.13 18.62 4.86
C PRO A 30 13.48 17.79 3.74
N VAL A 31 14.28 17.51 2.71
CA VAL A 31 13.93 16.56 1.64
C VAL A 31 14.13 15.17 2.20
N CYS A 32 13.08 14.34 2.18
CA CYS A 32 13.18 12.96 2.65
C CYS A 32 14.23 12.20 1.83
N ARG A 33 15.21 11.64 2.52
CA ARG A 33 16.31 10.90 1.91
C ARG A 33 15.98 9.42 1.86
N ILE A 34 16.00 8.85 0.65
CA ILE A 34 15.92 7.40 0.48
C ILE A 34 17.27 6.80 0.86
N GLU A 35 17.26 5.89 1.82
CA GLU A 35 18.45 5.13 2.20
C GLU A 35 18.58 3.90 1.33
N ARG A 36 17.49 3.15 1.17
CA ARG A 36 17.48 1.84 0.51
C ARG A 36 16.12 1.58 -0.16
N ILE A 37 16.14 0.87 -1.28
CA ILE A 37 14.95 0.33 -1.92
C ILE A 37 15.15 -1.18 -2.04
N LEU A 38 14.21 -1.92 -1.47
CA LEU A 38 14.23 -3.38 -1.48
C LEU A 38 13.05 -3.90 -2.28
N LYS A 39 13.27 -4.91 -3.10
CA LYS A 39 12.23 -5.65 -3.81
C LYS A 39 11.68 -6.76 -2.91
N VAL A 40 10.35 -6.81 -2.80
CA VAL A 40 9.65 -7.87 -2.08
C VAL A 40 9.36 -9.02 -3.03
N GLN A 41 9.92 -10.18 -2.73
CA GLN A 41 9.64 -11.42 -3.44
C GLN A 41 8.52 -12.17 -2.72
N SER A 42 7.30 -11.92 -3.19
CA SER A 42 6.11 -12.60 -2.69
C SER A 42 6.09 -14.07 -3.07
N SER A 43 5.56 -14.92 -2.18
CA SER A 43 5.41 -16.35 -2.52
C SER A 43 4.41 -16.54 -3.66
N ASP A 44 4.58 -17.57 -4.48
CA ASP A 44 3.65 -17.90 -5.57
C ASP A 44 2.21 -18.02 -5.06
N ARG A 45 2.04 -18.57 -3.86
CA ARG A 45 0.73 -18.65 -3.19
C ARG A 45 0.11 -17.28 -2.94
N THR A 46 0.90 -16.30 -2.49
CA THR A 46 0.44 -14.93 -2.23
C THR A 46 0.09 -14.24 -3.54
N VAL A 47 0.97 -14.33 -4.54
CA VAL A 47 0.75 -13.72 -5.87
C VAL A 47 -0.49 -14.33 -6.52
N LYS A 48 -0.64 -15.65 -6.50
CA LYS A 48 -1.82 -16.34 -7.04
C LYS A 48 -3.11 -15.88 -6.37
N ARG A 49 -3.13 -15.71 -5.04
CA ARG A 49 -4.31 -15.22 -4.32
C ARG A 49 -4.68 -13.79 -4.69
N PHE A 50 -3.69 -12.93 -4.91
CA PHE A 50 -3.88 -11.55 -5.36
C PHE A 50 -4.46 -11.53 -6.78
N GLU A 51 -3.87 -12.26 -7.73
CA GLU A 51 -4.34 -12.30 -9.11
C GLU A 51 -5.73 -12.96 -9.22
N GLN A 52 -6.03 -13.98 -8.41
CA GLN A 52 -7.37 -14.57 -8.31
C GLN A 52 -8.41 -13.57 -7.76
N TYR A 53 -8.04 -12.79 -6.76
CA TYR A 53 -8.93 -11.74 -6.25
C TYR A 53 -9.20 -10.69 -7.33
N LYS A 54 -8.15 -10.25 -8.04
CA LYS A 54 -8.26 -9.31 -9.16
C LYS A 54 -9.18 -9.82 -10.25
N GLU A 55 -9.07 -11.10 -10.62
CA GLU A 55 -9.93 -11.69 -11.64
C GLU A 55 -11.39 -11.76 -11.18
N SER A 56 -11.64 -12.13 -9.92
CA SER A 56 -13.01 -12.12 -9.37
C SER A 56 -13.66 -10.74 -9.36
N ILE A 57 -12.87 -9.66 -9.26
CA ILE A 57 -13.35 -8.27 -9.36
C ILE A 57 -13.72 -7.96 -10.81
N ARG A 58 -12.88 -8.37 -11.78
CA ARG A 58 -13.13 -8.19 -13.22
C ARG A 58 -14.36 -8.94 -13.70
N GLU A 59 -14.53 -10.18 -13.27
CA GLU A 59 -15.70 -11.00 -13.57
C GLU A 59 -16.98 -10.34 -13.05
N ARG A 60 -17.00 -9.96 -11.76
CA ARG A 60 -18.14 -9.25 -11.16
C ARG A 60 -18.45 -7.93 -11.87
N ALA A 61 -17.43 -7.14 -12.22
CA ALA A 61 -17.60 -5.88 -12.92
C ALA A 61 -18.07 -6.05 -14.37
N SER A 62 -17.78 -7.19 -15.01
CA SER A 62 -18.21 -7.48 -16.38
C SER A 62 -19.68 -7.87 -16.45
N SER A 63 -20.16 -8.58 -15.41
CA SER A 63 -21.56 -8.99 -15.24
C SER A 63 -22.49 -7.88 -14.75
N ASP A 64 -21.94 -6.77 -14.25
CA ASP A 64 -22.70 -5.63 -13.75
C ASP A 64 -23.33 -4.84 -14.92
N GLU A 65 -24.65 -4.91 -15.09
CA GLU A 65 -25.35 -4.32 -16.24
C GLU A 65 -25.50 -2.79 -16.14
N GLY A 66 -25.30 -2.19 -14.95
CA GLY A 66 -25.57 -0.77 -14.69
C GLY A 66 -24.34 0.15 -14.79
N LYS A 67 -23.37 0.00 -13.88
CA LYS A 67 -22.22 0.93 -13.72
C LYS A 67 -20.88 0.21 -13.96
N LYS A 68 -20.64 -0.18 -15.21
CA LYS A 68 -19.35 -0.75 -15.62
C LYS A 68 -18.24 0.29 -15.50
N ASN A 69 -17.48 0.26 -14.41
CA ASN A 69 -16.22 1.00 -14.33
C ASN A 69 -15.21 0.33 -15.27
N PRO A 70 -14.75 1.00 -16.36
CA PRO A 70 -13.84 0.39 -17.33
C PRO A 70 -12.54 -0.12 -16.70
N ARG A 71 -12.07 0.54 -15.63
CA ARG A 71 -10.87 0.10 -14.91
C ARG A 71 -11.12 -1.19 -14.13
N CYS A 72 -12.30 -1.36 -13.53
CA CYS A 72 -12.64 -2.62 -12.85
C CYS A 72 -12.64 -3.79 -13.82
N VAL A 73 -13.16 -3.62 -15.04
CA VAL A 73 -13.19 -4.66 -16.07
C VAL A 73 -11.78 -4.94 -16.63
N ALA A 74 -10.97 -3.90 -16.86
CA ALA A 74 -9.66 -4.04 -17.47
C ALA A 74 -8.61 -4.62 -16.50
N ASP A 75 -8.52 -4.12 -15.27
CA ASP A 75 -7.46 -4.48 -14.32
C ASP A 75 -7.94 -4.64 -12.87
N GLY A 76 -9.25 -4.70 -12.62
CA GLY A 76 -9.78 -4.72 -11.26
C GLY A 76 -9.64 -3.37 -10.56
N ASN A 77 -9.43 -2.29 -11.32
CA ASN A 77 -9.10 -0.96 -10.83
C ASN A 77 -7.82 -1.02 -9.98
N GLU A 78 -6.75 -1.54 -10.58
CA GLU A 78 -5.46 -1.71 -9.92
C GLU A 78 -4.77 -0.34 -9.77
N LEU A 79 -4.40 -0.01 -8.54
CA LEU A 79 -3.75 1.23 -8.16
C LEU A 79 -2.41 0.94 -7.50
N LEU A 80 -1.42 1.78 -7.79
CA LEU A 80 -0.20 1.85 -7.00
C LEU A 80 -0.50 2.65 -5.73
N ARG A 81 -0.22 2.08 -4.56
CA ARG A 81 -0.50 2.70 -3.27
C ARG A 81 0.69 2.62 -2.33
N PHE A 82 0.74 3.56 -1.40
CA PHE A 82 1.71 3.61 -0.32
C PHE A 82 1.10 3.18 1.00
N HIS A 83 1.86 2.43 1.80
CA HIS A 83 1.53 2.10 3.18
C HIS A 83 2.78 2.28 4.03
N CYS A 84 2.74 3.24 4.96
CA CYS A 84 3.86 3.47 5.87
C CYS A 84 3.73 2.57 7.10
N THR A 85 4.83 1.98 7.51
CA THR A 85 4.89 1.11 8.69
C THR A 85 6.22 1.31 9.43
N THR A 86 6.30 0.80 10.66
CA THR A 86 7.50 0.86 11.48
C THR A 86 8.27 -0.45 11.45
N PHE A 87 9.57 -0.39 11.74
CA PHE A 87 10.40 -1.57 11.89
C PHE A 87 11.50 -1.34 12.93
N THR A 88 11.87 -2.40 13.64
CA THR A 88 12.88 -2.33 14.73
C THR A 88 14.12 -3.16 14.43
N CYS A 89 14.04 -4.03 13.42
CA CYS A 89 15.14 -4.92 13.05
C CYS A 89 16.19 -4.21 12.16
N SER A 90 17.25 -4.94 11.83
CA SER A 90 18.37 -4.48 10.99
C SER A 90 18.12 -4.62 9.49
N LEU A 91 16.86 -4.76 9.03
CA LEU A 91 16.56 -4.88 7.60
C LEU A 91 17.08 -3.63 6.86
N GLY A 92 17.84 -3.84 5.79
CA GLY A 92 18.52 -2.80 5.01
C GLY A 92 19.85 -2.31 5.60
N LEU A 93 20.21 -2.70 6.83
CA LEU A 93 21.49 -2.33 7.43
C LEU A 93 22.58 -3.28 6.95
N ALA A 94 23.69 -2.73 6.46
CA ALA A 94 24.85 -3.49 5.94
C ALA A 94 24.46 -4.58 4.91
N GLY A 95 23.47 -4.31 4.06
CA GLY A 95 22.99 -5.25 3.05
C GLY A 95 22.12 -6.39 3.60
N SER A 96 21.69 -6.32 4.86
CA SER A 96 20.84 -7.34 5.46
C SER A 96 19.44 -7.33 4.83
N THR A 97 19.06 -8.44 4.20
CA THR A 97 17.73 -8.63 3.60
C THR A 97 16.88 -9.68 4.34
N ALA A 98 17.39 -10.20 5.46
CA ALA A 98 16.72 -11.23 6.23
C ALA A 98 15.56 -10.65 7.04
N LEU A 99 14.36 -11.22 6.84
CA LEU A 99 13.19 -10.88 7.65
C LEU A 99 13.31 -11.48 9.05
N CYS A 100 13.16 -10.64 10.08
CA CYS A 100 13.21 -11.11 11.46
C CYS A 100 11.97 -11.94 11.84
N ARG A 101 12.15 -12.88 12.77
CA ARG A 101 11.08 -13.63 13.44
C ARG A 101 11.00 -13.21 14.90
N ALA A 102 10.74 -11.92 15.13
CA ALA A 102 10.67 -11.37 16.49
C ALA A 102 9.55 -12.07 17.30
N PRO A 103 9.79 -12.39 18.59
CA PRO A 103 8.77 -12.92 19.49
C PRO A 103 7.66 -11.88 19.78
N SER A 104 6.52 -12.36 20.30
CA SER A 104 5.22 -11.67 20.33
C SER A 104 5.17 -10.30 21.02
N SER A 105 6.13 -9.97 21.90
CA SER A 105 6.16 -8.70 22.65
C SER A 105 6.89 -7.55 21.95
N ALA A 106 7.60 -7.81 20.84
CA ALA A 106 8.32 -6.80 20.05
C ALA A 106 8.21 -7.10 18.54
N GLN A 107 6.98 -7.32 18.06
CA GLN A 107 6.74 -7.66 16.66
C GLN A 107 7.19 -6.52 15.74
N CYS A 108 8.05 -6.85 14.77
CA CYS A 108 8.43 -5.92 13.71
C CYS A 108 7.32 -5.86 12.66
N ASN A 109 6.61 -4.73 12.58
CA ASN A 109 5.44 -4.57 11.71
C ASN A 109 5.80 -4.80 10.24
N LEU A 110 6.87 -4.20 9.74
CA LEU A 110 7.36 -4.41 8.37
C LEU A 110 7.60 -5.90 8.05
N CYS A 111 8.36 -6.61 8.89
CA CYS A 111 8.64 -8.02 8.65
C CYS A 111 7.38 -8.89 8.78
N SER A 112 6.44 -8.54 9.66
CA SER A 112 5.16 -9.22 9.78
C SER A 112 4.31 -9.04 8.52
N ILE A 113 4.21 -7.81 7.99
CA ILE A 113 3.45 -7.53 6.77
C ILE A 113 4.06 -8.28 5.58
N ILE A 114 5.37 -8.24 5.42
CA ILE A 114 6.04 -8.94 4.31
C ILE A 114 5.87 -10.45 4.47
N ARG A 115 6.02 -11.02 5.67
CA ARG A 115 5.98 -12.49 5.85
C ARG A 115 4.56 -13.04 5.80
N ASP A 116 3.64 -12.41 6.53
CA ASP A 116 2.33 -12.95 6.86
C ASP A 116 1.19 -12.26 6.09
N GLY A 117 1.47 -11.08 5.51
CA GLY A 117 0.50 -10.25 4.78
C GLY A 117 -0.04 -9.09 5.63
N PHE A 118 -0.82 -8.23 4.99
CA PHE A 118 -1.49 -7.12 5.66
C PHE A 118 -2.54 -7.64 6.65
N ARG A 119 -2.62 -6.99 7.81
CA ARG A 119 -3.66 -7.24 8.81
C ARG A 119 -4.67 -6.10 8.75
N VAL A 120 -5.94 -6.46 8.84
CA VAL A 120 -7.01 -5.47 9.02
C VAL A 120 -6.92 -4.86 10.41
N ASP A 121 -7.32 -3.60 10.53
CA ASP A 121 -7.48 -2.88 11.79
C ASP A 121 -8.74 -3.33 12.55
N GLY A 122 -9.06 -2.63 13.66
CA GLY A 122 -10.24 -2.90 14.48
C GLY A 122 -11.58 -2.74 13.73
N ASP A 123 -11.58 -1.96 12.65
CA ASP A 123 -12.75 -1.72 11.80
C ASP A 123 -12.78 -2.64 10.57
N GLY A 124 -11.88 -3.63 10.49
CA GLY A 124 -11.81 -4.56 9.38
C GLY A 124 -11.20 -3.97 8.10
N LYS A 125 -10.43 -2.88 8.21
CA LYS A 125 -9.91 -2.11 7.07
C LYS A 125 -8.38 -2.14 6.99
N ILE A 126 -7.84 -1.93 5.80
CA ILE A 126 -6.43 -1.67 5.57
C ILE A 126 -6.30 -0.33 4.86
N ALA A 127 -5.68 0.64 5.52
CA ALA A 127 -5.46 1.98 5.00
C ALA A 127 -4.28 2.02 4.02
N THR A 128 -4.49 2.66 2.87
CA THR A 128 -3.46 2.90 1.86
C THR A 128 -3.60 4.32 1.30
N MET A 129 -2.48 4.94 0.92
CA MET A 129 -2.45 6.34 0.48
C MET A 129 -1.95 6.46 -0.96
N ALA A 130 -2.40 7.49 -1.66
CA ALA A 130 -1.98 7.79 -3.03
C ALA A 130 -0.58 8.42 -3.08
N THR A 131 -0.19 9.09 -2.00
CA THR A 131 1.10 9.79 -1.91
C THR A 131 1.96 9.26 -0.76
N SER A 132 3.28 9.23 -0.99
CA SER A 132 4.26 8.84 0.02
C SER A 132 4.20 9.75 1.25
N ARG A 133 3.93 11.05 1.05
CA ARG A 133 3.78 12.02 2.15
C ARG A 133 2.57 11.75 3.02
N ARG A 134 1.39 11.54 2.43
CA ARG A 134 0.18 11.20 3.22
C ARG A 134 0.36 9.88 3.98
N ALA A 135 0.97 8.88 3.35
CA ALA A 135 1.30 7.63 4.04
C ALA A 135 2.20 7.87 5.25
N HIS A 136 3.18 8.76 5.13
CA HIS A 136 4.05 9.12 6.24
C HIS A 136 3.31 9.84 7.37
N ASP A 137 2.52 10.86 7.02
CA ASP A 137 1.79 11.69 7.98
C ASP A 137 0.75 10.87 8.76
N MET A 138 0.13 9.87 8.12
CA MET A 138 -0.90 9.00 8.71
C MET A 138 -0.34 7.75 9.39
N ALA A 139 0.98 7.54 9.38
CA ALA A 139 1.59 6.36 9.99
C ALA A 139 1.37 6.36 11.52
N GLN A 140 0.82 5.26 12.05
CA GLN A 140 0.69 5.07 13.49
C GLN A 140 2.08 4.78 14.08
N VAL A 141 2.67 5.80 14.69
CA VAL A 141 4.00 5.72 15.28
C VAL A 141 3.91 5.94 16.79
N LEU A 142 4.58 5.06 17.54
CA LEU A 142 4.55 5.09 19.00
C LEU A 142 5.63 6.04 19.55
N SER A 143 6.75 6.19 18.83
CA SER A 143 7.81 7.13 19.17
C SER A 143 8.42 7.79 17.94
N ASP A 144 8.79 9.07 18.04
CA ASP A 144 9.51 9.78 16.96
C ASP A 144 10.87 9.15 16.61
N SER A 145 11.39 8.27 17.47
CA SER A 145 12.61 7.51 17.24
C SER A 145 12.41 6.20 16.44
N ASP A 146 11.18 5.81 16.16
CA ASP A 146 10.88 4.57 15.43
C ASP A 146 11.32 4.68 13.97
N LYS A 147 12.09 3.69 13.50
CA LYS A 147 12.44 3.63 12.07
C LYS A 147 11.19 3.34 11.25
N ARG A 148 11.00 4.13 10.19
CA ARG A 148 9.86 4.02 9.28
C ARG A 148 10.30 3.43 7.94
N ALA A 149 9.44 2.62 7.36
CA ALA A 149 9.58 2.09 6.02
C ALA A 149 8.28 2.31 5.25
N MET A 150 8.42 2.60 3.96
CA MET A 150 7.29 2.75 3.05
C MET A 150 7.14 1.49 2.22
N LEU A 151 5.98 0.86 2.27
CA LEU A 151 5.60 -0.19 1.34
C LEU A 151 4.96 0.44 0.10
N VAL A 152 5.50 0.09 -1.07
CA VAL A 152 4.88 0.40 -2.36
C VAL A 152 4.15 -0.85 -2.83
N CYS A 153 2.83 -0.74 -2.96
CA CYS A 153 1.93 -1.88 -3.13
C CYS A 153 1.10 -1.75 -4.41
N ARG A 154 0.82 -2.89 -5.04
CA ARG A 154 -0.28 -3.03 -6.00
C ARG A 154 -1.56 -3.28 -5.20
N VAL A 155 -2.60 -2.49 -5.46
CA VAL A 155 -3.87 -2.57 -4.74
C VAL A 155 -5.03 -2.68 -5.72
N VAL A 156 -5.82 -3.73 -5.60
CA VAL A 156 -7.06 -3.90 -6.36
C VAL A 156 -8.16 -3.13 -5.64
N ALA A 157 -8.50 -1.94 -6.13
CA ALA A 157 -9.50 -1.10 -5.49
C ALA A 157 -10.93 -1.57 -5.80
N GLY A 158 -11.15 -2.24 -6.94
CA GLY A 158 -12.48 -2.64 -7.39
C GLY A 158 -13.45 -1.47 -7.43
N ARG A 159 -14.71 -1.73 -7.07
CA ARG A 159 -15.74 -0.70 -6.92
C ARG A 159 -15.50 0.09 -5.63
N VAL A 160 -15.18 1.37 -5.78
CA VAL A 160 -14.88 2.27 -4.66
C VAL A 160 -16.15 3.00 -4.24
N HIS A 161 -16.54 2.88 -2.98
CA HIS A 161 -17.55 3.74 -2.37
C HIS A 161 -16.90 5.07 -1.96
N LYS A 162 -17.45 6.18 -2.44
CA LYS A 162 -17.01 7.53 -2.06
C LYS A 162 -18.01 8.11 -1.07
N ALA A 163 -17.56 8.54 0.10
CA ALA A 163 -18.46 9.08 1.12
C ALA A 163 -19.22 10.37 0.69
N SER A 164 -18.75 11.08 -0.35
CA SER A 164 -19.47 12.21 -0.94
C SER A 164 -20.75 11.82 -1.71
N ASP A 165 -20.95 10.53 -1.98
CA ASP A 165 -22.11 10.00 -2.71
C ASP A 165 -23.27 9.65 -1.75
N GLU A 166 -23.60 10.57 -0.82
CA GLU A 166 -24.78 10.47 0.09
C GLU A 166 -26.14 10.34 -0.65
N LYS A 167 -26.14 10.41 -1.99
CA LYS A 167 -27.30 10.19 -2.86
C LYS A 167 -27.28 8.88 -3.65
N SER A 168 -26.55 7.85 -3.20
CA SER A 168 -26.78 6.49 -3.69
C SER A 168 -27.74 5.76 -2.75
N SER A 169 -29.03 5.99 -3.02
CA SER A 169 -30.14 5.14 -2.61
C SER A 169 -29.76 3.67 -2.67
N GLU A 170 -29.99 2.93 -1.57
CA GLU A 170 -30.48 1.54 -1.43
C GLU A 170 -30.21 0.52 -2.57
N ASP A 171 -29.15 0.68 -3.35
CA ASP A 171 -28.62 -0.33 -4.25
C ASP A 171 -27.51 -1.02 -3.47
N ASP A 172 -27.84 -2.23 -3.03
CA ASP A 172 -27.04 -3.21 -2.28
C ASP A 172 -25.86 -3.73 -3.14
N CYS A 173 -25.09 -2.80 -3.72
CA CYS A 173 -23.90 -3.11 -4.49
C CYS A 173 -22.72 -3.22 -3.52
N ASP A 174 -22.36 -4.44 -3.14
CA ASP A 174 -21.15 -4.74 -2.37
C ASP A 174 -19.92 -4.00 -2.95
N PHE A 175 -19.45 -2.97 -2.23
CA PHE A 175 -18.24 -2.24 -2.61
C PHE A 175 -16.99 -3.00 -2.18
N ASP A 176 -15.93 -2.89 -2.97
CA ASP A 176 -14.67 -3.59 -2.71
C ASP A 176 -13.70 -2.74 -1.86
N SER A 177 -13.89 -1.41 -1.86
CA SER A 177 -13.11 -0.46 -1.08
C SER A 177 -13.89 0.83 -0.80
N VAL A 178 -13.42 1.61 0.17
CA VAL A 178 -13.98 2.92 0.53
C VAL A 178 -12.90 3.98 0.42
N SER A 179 -13.24 5.11 -0.18
CA SER A 179 -12.45 6.35 -0.10
C SER A 179 -13.20 7.36 0.76
N PRO A 180 -12.63 7.81 1.90
CA PRO A 180 -13.23 8.88 2.67
C PRO A 180 -13.16 10.17 1.85
N SER A 181 -14.30 10.82 1.62
CA SER A 181 -14.31 12.16 1.03
C SER A 181 -13.72 13.12 2.05
N THR A 182 -12.53 13.66 1.77
CA THR A 182 -12.04 14.83 2.51
C THR A 182 -12.59 16.05 1.79
N GLU A 183 -13.49 16.82 2.41
CA GLU A 183 -13.87 18.13 1.88
C GLU A 183 -12.61 19.02 1.84
N GLY A 184 -12.06 19.26 0.65
CA GLY A 184 -10.86 20.08 0.46
C GLY A 184 -10.01 19.73 -0.76
N VAL A 185 -8.88 20.45 -0.91
CA VAL A 185 -7.96 20.52 -2.07
C VAL A 185 -7.30 19.18 -2.49
N TYR A 186 -7.61 18.07 -1.83
CA TYR A 186 -6.99 16.76 -2.06
C TYR A 186 -7.89 15.88 -2.93
N SER A 187 -7.29 15.13 -3.86
CA SER A 187 -8.02 14.30 -4.82
C SER A 187 -8.84 13.20 -4.14
N ASP A 188 -10.00 12.86 -4.70
CA ASP A 188 -10.99 11.86 -4.23
C ASP A 188 -10.48 10.46 -3.87
N LEU A 189 -9.20 10.15 -4.08
CA LEU A 189 -8.58 8.85 -3.82
C LEU A 189 -7.29 8.98 -3.01
N ASP A 190 -7.06 10.10 -2.32
CA ASP A 190 -5.83 10.31 -1.55
C ASP A 190 -5.65 9.22 -0.47
N GLU A 191 -6.74 8.82 0.19
CA GLU A 191 -6.82 7.69 1.11
C GLU A 191 -7.77 6.62 0.56
N LEU A 192 -7.47 5.34 0.81
CA LEU A 192 -8.32 4.22 0.42
C LEU A 192 -8.21 3.09 1.42
N PHE A 193 -9.37 2.63 1.87
CA PHE A 193 -9.54 1.47 2.72
C PHE A 193 -10.00 0.29 1.91
N VAL A 194 -9.26 -0.81 1.98
CA VAL A 194 -9.70 -2.10 1.45
C VAL A 194 -10.03 -3.04 2.60
N PHE A 195 -10.98 -3.93 2.38
CA PHE A 195 -11.46 -4.87 3.41
C PHE A 195 -10.80 -6.25 3.32
N ASN A 196 -10.25 -6.58 2.15
CA ASN A 196 -9.65 -7.89 1.90
C ASN A 196 -8.11 -7.78 1.83
N PRO A 197 -7.37 -8.48 2.70
CA PRO A 197 -5.90 -8.53 2.62
C PRO A 197 -5.36 -9.05 1.28
N ARG A 198 -6.15 -9.83 0.54
CA ARG A 198 -5.77 -10.32 -0.81
C ARG A 198 -5.84 -9.23 -1.88
N ALA A 199 -6.45 -8.09 -1.59
CA ALA A 199 -6.51 -6.94 -2.47
C ALA A 199 -5.19 -6.16 -2.52
N ILE A 200 -4.23 -6.45 -1.63
CA ILE A 200 -2.96 -5.71 -1.54
C ILE A 200 -1.79 -6.67 -1.71
N LEU A 201 -0.85 -6.30 -2.58
CA LEU A 201 0.41 -7.00 -2.77
C LEU A 201 1.58 -6.04 -2.56
N PRO A 202 2.44 -6.24 -1.55
CA PRO A 202 3.64 -5.45 -1.38
C PRO A 202 4.67 -5.82 -2.45
N CYS A 203 5.19 -4.82 -3.16
CA CYS A 203 6.15 -5.01 -4.24
C CYS A 203 7.53 -4.47 -3.88
N PHE A 204 7.58 -3.32 -3.20
CA PHE A 204 8.84 -2.70 -2.79
C PHE A 204 8.75 -2.16 -1.36
N VAL A 205 9.91 -2.06 -0.72
CA VAL A 205 10.12 -1.40 0.56
C VAL A 205 11.09 -0.25 0.33
N VAL A 206 10.72 0.96 0.71
CA VAL A 206 11.62 2.12 0.74
C VAL A 206 11.95 2.39 2.20
N ILE A 207 13.23 2.30 2.55
CA ILE A 207 13.75 2.74 3.85
C ILE A 207 14.27 4.16 3.67
N TYR A 208 13.82 5.07 4.51
CA TYR A 208 14.05 6.50 4.35
C TYR A 208 14.25 7.21 5.70
N SER A 209 14.92 8.36 5.67
CA SER A 209 15.21 9.18 6.84
C SER A 209 15.21 10.68 6.50
N GLY A 210 15.34 11.53 7.54
CA GLY A 210 15.40 12.99 7.38
C GLY A 210 14.06 13.62 6.99
N TYR A 211 13.00 13.26 7.73
CA TYR A 211 11.63 13.76 7.56
C TYR A 211 11.23 14.73 8.68
#